data_AF-A0A7J6H488-F1
#
_entry.id   AF-A0A7J6H488-F1
#
_cell.length_a   1.000
_cell.length_b   1.000
_cell.length_c   1.000
_cell.angle_alpha   90.00
_cell.angle_beta   90.00
_cell.angle_gamma   90.00
#
_symmetry.space_group_name_H-M   'P 1'
#
loop_
_entity.id
_entity.type
_entity.pdbx_description
1 polymer ?
#
loop_
_entity_poly.entity_id
_entity_poly.type
_entity_poly.pdbx_seq_one_letter_code
_entity_poly.pdbx_strand_id
1 'polypeptide(L)'
;MASLHLMATTTKHSAQSTKTISVVPPPILTSQMDSITTTTTFVPTKKVLVPMGYGTEEMEAVIIVDVLRRAGADVTVASME
;
A
#
# COMPACT_ATOMS: atom_id res chain seq x y z
N MET A 1 -42.46 40.19 -23.05
CA MET A 1 -41.43 40.78 -22.16
C MET A 1 -41.57 40.10 -20.80
N ALA A 2 -40.44 39.81 -20.15
CA ALA A 2 -40.30 39.00 -18.94
C ALA A 2 -40.45 37.48 -19.20
N SER A 3 -39.66 36.57 -18.63
CA SER A 3 -38.44 36.68 -17.83
C SER A 3 -37.81 35.27 -17.79
N LEU A 4 -36.49 35.21 -17.64
CA LEU A 4 -35.78 34.05 -17.10
C LEU A 4 -36.48 33.54 -15.82
N HIS A 5 -36.51 32.23 -15.57
CA HIS A 5 -35.78 31.66 -14.43
C HIS A 5 -35.93 30.12 -14.36
N LEU A 6 -34.77 29.48 -14.33
CA LEU A 6 -34.49 28.10 -13.94
C LEU A 6 -35.05 27.84 -12.52
N MET A 7 -35.84 26.78 -12.33
CA MET A 7 -36.33 26.39 -11.01
C MET A 7 -35.76 25.02 -10.63
N ALA A 8 -34.69 25.04 -9.81
CA ALA A 8 -34.11 23.88 -9.17
C ALA A 8 -34.89 23.56 -7.88
N THR A 9 -35.40 22.33 -7.76
CA THR A 9 -36.10 21.86 -6.55
C THR A 9 -35.14 21.21 -5.58
N THR A 10 -35.24 21.68 -4.34
CA THR A 10 -34.42 21.34 -3.17
C THR A 10 -34.84 20.02 -2.53
N THR A 11 -33.89 19.19 -2.09
CA THR A 11 -34.11 18.24 -0.99
C THR A 11 -33.13 18.54 0.14
N LYS A 12 -33.71 18.87 1.29
CA LYS A 12 -33.09 19.24 2.55
C LYS A 12 -32.60 17.99 3.30
N HIS A 13 -31.51 18.13 4.06
CA HIS A 13 -31.17 17.54 5.37
C HIS A 13 -29.66 17.81 5.56
N SER A 14 -29.20 18.97 6.08
CA SER A 14 -29.20 19.44 7.46
C SER A 14 -28.85 18.37 8.51
N ALA A 15 -27.59 18.37 8.95
CA ALA A 15 -27.18 18.18 10.34
C ALA A 15 -25.73 18.65 10.51
N GLN A 16 -25.56 19.94 10.77
CA GLN A 16 -24.34 20.53 11.32
C GLN A 16 -24.43 20.42 12.85
N SER A 17 -23.50 19.73 13.52
CA SER A 17 -23.42 19.70 14.99
C SER A 17 -21.97 19.73 15.50
N THR A 18 -21.58 20.93 15.93
CA THR A 18 -21.01 21.28 17.24
C THR A 18 -19.96 20.37 17.93
N LYS A 19 -18.71 20.89 17.96
CA LYS A 19 -17.88 21.20 19.15
C LYS A 19 -17.73 20.12 20.24
N THR A 20 -16.58 19.44 20.26
CA THR A 20 -15.92 18.96 21.49
C THR A 20 -14.40 19.07 21.34
N ILE A 21 -13.80 20.00 22.09
CA ILE A 21 -12.37 20.00 22.42
C ILE A 21 -12.18 18.88 23.43
N SER A 22 -11.50 17.79 23.04
CA SER A 22 -11.04 16.78 23.99
C SER A 22 -9.54 16.93 24.14
N VAL A 23 -9.14 17.53 25.26
CA VAL A 23 -7.76 17.55 25.75
C VAL A 23 -7.35 16.11 25.99
N VAL A 24 -6.57 15.52 25.08
CA VAL A 24 -5.86 14.27 25.34
C VAL A 24 -4.43 14.65 25.72
N PRO A 25 -3.95 14.29 26.92
CA PRO A 25 -2.61 14.66 27.40
C PRO A 25 -1.51 14.03 26.53
N PRO A 26 -0.35 14.70 26.39
CA PRO A 26 0.79 14.12 25.68
C PRO A 26 1.27 12.86 26.42
N PRO A 27 1.66 11.77 25.72
CA PRO A 27 2.29 10.64 26.38
C PRO A 27 3.64 11.08 26.96
N ILE A 28 3.73 11.04 28.29
CA ILE A 28 4.95 11.28 29.07
C ILE A 28 5.91 10.09 28.86
N LEU A 29 7.17 10.40 28.55
CA LEU A 29 8.27 9.44 28.48
C LEU A 29 8.56 8.85 29.87
N THR A 30 8.61 7.53 30.04
CA THR A 30 9.71 6.75 30.66
C THR A 30 9.29 5.34 31.14
N SER A 31 9.96 4.31 30.64
CA SER A 31 10.66 3.31 31.45
C SER A 31 11.53 2.43 30.54
N GLN A 32 12.85 2.57 30.64
CA GLN A 32 13.81 1.64 30.04
C GLN A 32 13.76 0.30 30.80
N MET A 33 13.77 -0.82 30.07
CA MET A 33 14.33 -2.09 30.53
C MET A 33 14.92 -2.86 29.32
N ASP A 34 16.25 -2.86 29.29
CA ASP A 34 17.16 -3.94 28.90
C ASP A 34 17.03 -4.64 27.52
N SER A 35 17.80 -4.10 26.57
CA SER A 35 18.79 -4.82 25.74
C SER A 35 18.42 -6.14 25.06
N ILE A 36 17.81 -6.05 23.87
CA ILE A 36 18.27 -6.81 22.69
C ILE A 36 18.28 -5.83 21.51
N THR A 37 19.45 -5.30 21.15
CA THR A 37 19.63 -4.61 19.88
C THR A 37 19.61 -5.67 18.78
N THR A 38 18.42 -6.16 18.39
CA THR A 38 18.27 -6.80 17.09
C THR A 38 18.37 -5.67 16.10
N THR A 39 19.58 -5.37 15.64
CA THR A 39 19.83 -4.56 14.45
C THR A 39 19.11 -5.27 13.31
N THR A 40 17.81 -5.00 13.14
CA THR A 40 17.02 -5.47 12.03
C THR A 40 17.51 -4.65 10.86
N THR A 41 18.63 -5.07 10.30
CA THR A 41 19.11 -4.65 9.00
C THR A 41 17.98 -4.98 8.03
N PHE A 42 17.15 -3.99 7.75
CA PHE A 42 16.15 -4.10 6.71
C PHE A 42 16.90 -4.14 5.38
N VAL A 43 17.35 -5.33 4.98
CA VAL A 43 17.87 -5.56 3.64
C VAL A 43 16.71 -5.35 2.69
N PRO A 44 16.73 -4.29 1.85
CA PRO A 44 15.63 -4.04 0.95
C PRO A 44 15.47 -5.22 -0.01
N THR A 45 14.27 -5.79 -0.03
CA THR A 45 13.88 -6.90 -0.90
C THR A 45 14.14 -6.52 -2.36
N LYS A 46 14.92 -7.35 -3.07
CA LYS A 46 15.23 -7.12 -4.48
C LYS A 46 13.97 -7.40 -5.30
N LYS A 47 13.54 -6.42 -6.11
CA LYS A 47 12.46 -6.61 -7.08
C LYS A 47 13.03 -7.09 -8.41
N VAL A 48 12.51 -8.19 -8.93
CA VAL A 48 13.00 -8.85 -10.15
C VAL A 48 11.86 -9.06 -11.13
N LEU A 49 12.08 -8.64 -12.38
CA LEU A 49 11.20 -8.94 -13.51
C LEU A 49 11.79 -10.09 -14.32
N VAL A 50 11.01 -11.14 -14.52
CA VAL A 50 11.38 -12.30 -15.33
C VAL A 50 10.56 -12.28 -16.62
N PRO A 51 11.15 -11.89 -17.77
CA PRO A 51 10.47 -11.95 -19.06
C PRO A 51 10.42 -13.39 -19.56
N MET A 52 9.25 -13.78 -20.08
CA MET A 52 8.98 -15.10 -20.66
C MET A 52 8.58 -14.90 -22.11
N GLY A 53 9.35 -15.51 -23.01
CA GLY A 53 9.14 -15.40 -24.46
C GLY A 53 8.56 -16.69 -25.05
N TYR A 54 8.25 -16.63 -26.34
CA TYR A 54 7.89 -17.82 -27.10
C TYR A 54 9.02 -18.85 -27.08
N GLY A 55 8.65 -20.12 -26.89
CA GLY A 55 9.61 -21.24 -26.85
C GLY A 55 10.31 -21.42 -25.51
N THR A 56 10.01 -20.63 -24.48
CA THR A 56 10.49 -20.91 -23.12
C THR A 56 9.89 -22.22 -22.61
N GLU A 57 10.74 -23.14 -22.15
CA GLU A 57 10.30 -24.39 -21.57
C GLU A 57 9.75 -24.17 -20.16
N GLU A 58 8.79 -25.00 -19.75
CA GLU A 58 8.17 -24.94 -18.42
C GLU A 58 9.18 -25.02 -17.27
N MET A 59 10.23 -25.85 -17.45
CA MET A 59 11.24 -26.05 -16.42
C MET A 59 12.13 -24.83 -16.25
N GLU A 60 12.45 -24.10 -17.32
CA GLU A 60 13.26 -22.87 -17.24
C GLU A 60 12.54 -21.81 -16.41
N ALA A 61 11.24 -21.62 -16.69
CA ALA A 61 10.37 -20.69 -15.97
C ALA A 61 10.36 -20.97 -14.46
N VAL A 62 10.07 -22.23 -14.12
CA VAL A 62 9.89 -22.66 -12.73
C VAL A 62 11.20 -22.57 -11.98
N ILE A 63 12.31 -23.02 -12.57
CA ILE A 63 13.63 -23.01 -11.92
C ILE A 63 14.06 -21.58 -11.60
N ILE A 64 13.94 -20.65 -12.55
CA ILE A 64 14.35 -19.26 -12.36
C ILE A 64 13.52 -18.59 -11.25
N VAL A 65 12.20 -18.72 -11.31
CA VAL A 65 11.29 -18.11 -10.32
C VAL A 65 11.52 -18.70 -8.93
N ASP A 66 11.66 -20.02 -8.84
CA ASP A 66 11.84 -20.73 -7.57
C ASP A 66 13.17 -20.36 -6.89
N VAL A 67 14.28 -20.33 -7.64
CA VAL A 67 15.59 -19.91 -7.10
C VAL A 67 15.55 -18.47 -6.62
N LEU A 68 14.99 -17.54 -7.40
CA LEU A 68 14.94 -16.13 -7.03
C LEU A 68 14.07 -15.87 -5.80
N ARG A 69 12.90 -16.53 -5.71
CA ARG A 69 12.03 -16.42 -4.53
C ARG A 69 12.68 -17.03 -3.29
N ARG A 70 13.34 -18.19 -3.40
CA ARG A 70 14.10 -18.77 -2.29
C ARG A 70 15.27 -17.91 -1.85
N ALA A 71 15.85 -17.12 -2.76
CA ALA A 71 16.85 -16.10 -2.45
C ALA A 71 16.28 -14.84 -1.77
N GLY A 72 14.96 -14.78 -1.52
CA GLY A 72 14.31 -13.65 -0.87
C GLY A 72 14.02 -12.48 -1.79
N ALA A 73 13.96 -12.70 -3.12
CA ALA A 73 13.55 -11.67 -4.08
C ALA A 73 12.01 -11.61 -4.24
N ASP A 74 11.50 -10.41 -4.50
CA ASP A 74 10.14 -10.15 -4.95
C ASP A 74 10.10 -10.30 -6.48
N VAL A 75 9.55 -11.41 -6.95
CA VAL A 75 9.61 -11.84 -8.35
C VAL A 75 8.28 -11.60 -9.05
N THR A 76 8.32 -10.79 -10.10
CA THR A 76 7.23 -10.57 -11.07
C THR A 76 7.60 -11.25 -12.40
N VAL A 77 6.67 -12.02 -12.95
CA VAL A 77 6.85 -12.65 -14.27
C VAL A 77 6.05 -11.85 -15.30
N ALA A 78 6.67 -11.57 -16.45
CA ALA A 78 5.99 -10.93 -17.57
C ALA A 78 6.05 -11.85 -18.79
N SER A 79 4.88 -12.18 -19.34
CA SER A 79 4.78 -12.87 -20.62
C SER A 79 4.83 -11.84 -21.75
N MET A 80 5.52 -12.15 -22.84
CA MET A 80 5.30 -11.48 -24.12
C MET A 80 4.22 -12.24 -24.90
N GLU A 81 3.21 -11.52 -25.39
CA GLU A 81 2.26 -12.00 -26.40
C GLU A 81 2.79 -11.73 -27.82
#